data_AF-A0A090DRG4-F1
#
_entry.id   AF-A0A090DRG4-F1
#
_cell.length_a   1.000
_cell.length_b   1.000
_cell.length_c   1.000
_cell.angle_alpha   90.00
_cell.angle_beta   90.00
_cell.angle_gamma   90.00
#
_symmetry.space_group_name_H-M   'P 1'
#
loop_
_entity.id
_entity.type
_entity.pdbx_description
1 polymer ?
#
loop_
_entity_poly.entity_id
_entity_poly.type
_entity_poly.pdbx_seq_one_letter_code
_entity_poly.pdbx_strand_id
1 'polypeptide(L)' 'MTEPGEGSSHGRIDDKQLVILLKQKTGISDAQARRLIKAVGRDRPALLREARIIRARVQTSASGRA' A
#
# COMPACT_ATOMS: atom_id res chain seq x y z
N MET A 1 -16.98 22.53 32.09
CA MET A 1 -16.64 21.10 31.86
C MET A 1 -16.39 20.99 30.37
N THR A 2 -15.14 20.83 29.97
CA THR A 2 -14.66 21.02 28.59
C THR A 2 -15.10 19.84 27.72
N GLU A 3 -15.75 20.16 26.60
CA GLU A 3 -16.10 19.23 25.54
C GLU A 3 -14.83 18.53 24.99
N PRO A 4 -14.89 17.25 24.60
CA PRO A 4 -13.70 16.56 24.12
C PRO A 4 -13.30 17.15 22.78
N GLY A 5 -12.19 17.87 22.77
CA GLY A 5 -11.51 18.27 21.55
C GLY A 5 -11.16 17.00 20.77
N GLU A 6 -11.98 16.69 19.77
CA GLU A 6 -11.71 15.74 18.71
C GLU A 6 -10.48 16.26 17.96
N GLY A 7 -9.32 15.97 18.53
CA GLY A 7 -8.02 16.35 18.02
C GLY A 7 -7.83 15.66 16.67
N SER A 8 -8.17 16.38 15.61
CA SER A 8 -7.69 16.26 14.25
C SER A 8 -6.51 15.29 14.11
N SER A 9 -6.81 14.01 13.86
CA SER A 9 -5.81 13.04 13.35
C SER A 9 -5.62 13.27 11.85
N HIS A 10 -5.31 14.52 11.49
CA HIS A 10 -5.05 14.93 10.12
C HIS A 10 -3.62 14.53 9.78
N GLY A 11 -3.47 13.47 8.96
CA GLY A 11 -2.29 13.34 8.10
C GLY A 11 -1.47 12.04 8.18
N ARG A 12 -1.72 11.14 9.13
CA ARG A 12 -1.02 9.84 9.17
C ARG A 12 -1.91 8.75 8.62
N ILE A 13 -1.73 8.43 7.33
CA ILE A 13 -2.36 7.25 6.72
C ILE A 13 -1.83 6.01 7.44
N ASP A 14 -2.73 5.27 8.06
CA ASP A 14 -2.42 4.03 8.78
C ASP A 14 -2.00 2.91 7.82
N ASP A 15 -1.27 1.91 8.31
CA ASP A 15 -0.76 0.82 7.47
C ASP A 15 -1.92 0.05 6.80
N LYS A 16 -3.05 -0.08 7.49
CA LYS A 16 -4.28 -0.68 6.93
C LYS A 16 -4.81 0.10 5.73
N GLN A 17 -4.82 1.43 5.82
CA GLN A 17 -5.25 2.32 4.75
C GLN A 17 -4.27 2.29 3.57
N LEU A 18 -2.96 2.22 3.84
CA LEU A 18 -1.94 2.02 2.82
C LEU A 18 -2.12 0.67 2.08
N VAL A 19 -2.41 -0.42 2.80
CA VAL A 19 -2.67 -1.73 2.18
C VAL A 19 -3.87 -1.66 1.23
N ILE A 20 -4.99 -1.06 1.67
CA ILE A 20 -6.18 -0.89 0.83
C ILE A 20 -5.86 -0.07 -0.42
N LEU A 21 -5.14 1.04 -0.25
CA LEU A 21 -4.75 1.91 -1.36
C LEU A 21 -3.86 1.20 -2.39
N LEU A 22 -2.87 0.43 -1.93
CA LEU A 22 -1.97 -0.32 -2.83
C LEU A 22 -2.74 -1.38 -3.60
N LYS A 23 -3.59 -2.14 -2.91
CA LYS A 23 -4.45 -3.14 -3.55
C LYS A 23 -5.35 -2.52 -4.62
N GLN A 24 -6.02 -1.41 -4.30
CA GLN A 24 -6.92 -0.73 -5.25
C GLN A 24 -6.18 -0.12 -6.45
N LYS A 25 -5.00 0.46 -6.24
CA LYS A 25 -4.26 1.17 -7.30
C LYS A 25 -3.39 0.25 -8.17
N THR A 26 -2.91 -0.86 -7.64
CA THR A 26 -1.96 -1.73 -8.37
C THR A 26 -2.39 -3.18 -8.48
N GLY A 27 -3.44 -3.60 -7.77
CA GLY A 27 -3.95 -4.98 -7.80
C GLY A 27 -3.01 -5.99 -7.17
N ILE A 28 -2.10 -5.57 -6.26
CA ILE A 28 -1.28 -6.51 -5.48
C ILE A 28 -2.07 -7.10 -4.30
N SER A 29 -1.64 -8.25 -3.80
CA SER A 29 -2.28 -8.89 -2.63
C SER A 29 -1.94 -8.15 -1.33
N ASP A 30 -2.80 -8.32 -0.32
CA ASP A 30 -2.60 -7.75 1.02
C ASP A 30 -1.26 -8.16 1.65
N ALA A 31 -0.80 -9.39 1.41
CA ALA A 31 0.49 -9.87 1.90
C ALA A 31 1.66 -9.15 1.22
N GLN A 32 1.56 -8.91 -0.09
CA GLN A 32 2.55 -8.13 -0.84
C GLN A 32 2.56 -6.68 -0.36
N ALA A 33 1.40 -6.07 -0.17
CA ALA A 33 1.29 -4.69 0.32
C ALA A 33 1.90 -4.53 1.73
N ARG A 34 1.62 -5.45 2.67
CA ARG A 34 2.21 -5.43 4.02
C ARG A 34 3.73 -5.59 4.00
N ARG A 35 4.26 -6.49 3.16
CA ARG A 35 5.71 -6.65 2.99
C ARG A 35 6.34 -5.37 2.42
N LEU A 36 5.66 -4.75 1.46
CA LEU A 36 6.15 -3.53 0.83
C LEU A 36 6.19 -2.35 1.81
N ILE A 37 5.15 -2.18 2.62
CA ILE A 37 5.12 -1.15 3.69
C ILE A 37 6.24 -1.39 4.71
N LYS A 38 6.51 -2.64 5.07
CA LYS A 38 7.64 -2.96 5.97
C LYS A 38 9.01 -2.67 5.34
N ALA A 39 9.16 -2.85 4.02
CA ALA A 39 10.44 -2.67 3.32
C ALA A 39 10.73 -1.20 2.94
N VAL A 40 9.71 -0.47 2.51
CA VAL A 40 9.82 0.90 1.97
C VAL A 40 9.41 1.95 3.01
N GLY A 41 8.66 1.55 4.04
CA GLY A 41 8.05 2.46 5.00
C GLY A 41 6.69 2.98 4.50
N ARG A 42 6.35 4.20 4.90
CA ARG A 42 5.03 4.82 4.65
C ARG A 42 5.04 5.86 3.52
N ASP A 43 6.12 5.94 2.75
CA ASP A 43 6.22 6.84 1.61
C ASP A 43 5.29 6.37 0.48
N ARG A 44 4.17 7.08 0.31
CA ARG A 44 3.10 6.69 -0.61
C ARG A 44 3.55 6.67 -2.10
N PRO A 45 4.30 7.66 -2.63
CA PRO A 45 4.89 7.58 -3.97
C PRO A 45 5.77 6.34 -4.18
N ALA A 46 6.68 6.06 -3.26
CA ALA A 46 7.59 4.92 -3.34
C ALA A 46 6.83 3.59 -3.29
N LEU A 47 5.85 3.47 -2.39
CA LEU A 47 4.99 2.28 -2.31
C LEU A 47 4.23 2.03 -3.62
N LEU A 48 3.67 3.06 -4.27
CA LEU A 48 2.97 2.88 -5.53
C LEU A 48 3.90 2.46 -6.68
N ARG A 49 5.11 3.00 -6.72
CA ARG A 49 6.14 2.62 -7.70
C ARG A 49 6.51 1.15 -7.55
N GLU A 50 6.88 0.74 -6.34
CA GLU A 50 7.31 -0.64 -6.08
C GLU A 50 6.15 -1.64 -6.24
N ALA A 51 4.94 -1.27 -5.84
CA ALA A 51 3.76 -2.12 -6.02
C ALA A 51 3.44 -2.38 -7.51
N ARG A 52 3.66 -1.39 -8.38
CA ARG A 52 3.53 -1.58 -9.85
C ARG A 52 4.59 -2.55 -10.39
N ILE A 53 5.83 -2.44 -9.93
CA ILE A 53 6.92 -3.35 -10.33
C ILE A 53 6.59 -4.79 -9.90
N ILE A 54 6.11 -4.98 -8.67
CA ILE A 54 5.68 -6.28 -8.16
C ILE A 54 4.56 -6.87 -9.04
N ARG A 55 3.54 -6.07 -9.37
CA ARG A 55 2.44 -6.52 -10.24
C ARG A 55 2.94 -6.93 -11.63
N ALA A 56 3.78 -6.10 -12.25
CA ALA A 56 4.34 -6.37 -13.56
C ALA A 56 5.15 -7.68 -13.58
N ARG A 57 6.00 -7.91 -12.57
CA ARG A 57 6.76 -9.16 -12.42
C ARG A 57 5.85 -10.38 -12.31
N VAL A 58 4.80 -10.31 -11.49
CA VAL A 58 3.82 -11.40 -11.33
C VAL A 58 3.12 -11.71 -12.66
N GLN A 59 2.78 -10.69 -13.46
CA GLN A 59 2.16 -10.89 -14.77
C GLN A 59 3.13 -11.48 -15.79
N THR A 60 4.40 -11.05 -15.81
CA THR A 60 5.43 -11.65 -16.67
C THR A 60 5.66 -13.13 -16.34
N SER A 61 5.68 -13.50 -15.05
CA SER A 61 5.81 -14.90 -14.65
C SER A 61 4.60 -15.76 -15.05
N ALA A 62 3.39 -15.19 -15.06
CA ALA A 62 2.18 -15.89 -15.48
C ALA A 62 2.04 -16.00 -17.00
N SER A 63 2.60 -15.05 -17.75
CA SER A 63 2.53 -14.99 -19.21
C SER A 63 3.56 -15.87 -19.94
N GLY A 64 4.50 -16.49 -19.23
CA GLY A 64 5.57 -17.32 -19.79
C GLY A 64 5.26 -18.82 -19.93
N ARG A 65 3.99 -19.23 -19.81
CA ARG A 65 3.54 -20.61 -20.05
C ARG A 65 2.56 -20.61 -21.22
N ALA A 66 3.08 -20.68 -22.44
CA ALA A 66 2.37 -21.09 -23.65
C ALA A 66 3.32 -21.96 -24.47
#